data_AF-A0A4D7H8U8-F1
#
_entry.id   AF-A0A4D7H8U8-F1
#
_cell.length_a   1.000
_cell.length_b   1.000
_cell.length_c   1.000
_cell.angle_alpha   90.00
_cell.angle_beta   90.00
_cell.angle_gamma   90.00
#
_symmetry.space_group_name_H-M   'P 1'
#
loop_
_entity.id
_entity.type
_entity.pdbx_description
1 polymer ?
#
loop_
_entity_poly.entity_id
_entity_poly.type
_entity_poly.pdbx_seq_one_letter_code
_entity_poly.pdbx_strand_id
1 'polypeptide(L)' 'MPDCVSEAEIPTSDIVEVIRRAPQPVVNTGYLAERFGVPPEAMYQRLESLTDAGVLEHMEVQERGHLWWQSLETELDEY' A
#
# COMPACT_ATOMS: atom_id res chain seq x y z
N MET A 1 -9.19 -7.10 23.82
CA MET A 1 -8.20 -6.18 23.23
C MET A 1 -7.51 -6.98 22.14
N PRO A 2 -7.68 -6.68 20.84
CA PRO A 2 -6.94 -7.40 19.82
C PRO A 2 -5.47 -6.93 19.85
N ASP A 3 -4.56 -7.89 19.71
CA ASP A 3 -3.12 -7.69 19.68
C ASP A 3 -2.71 -6.70 18.58
N CYS A 4 -1.96 -5.67 18.96
CA CYS A 4 -1.41 -4.67 18.05
C CYS A 4 -0.22 -5.31 17.32
N VAL A 5 -0.38 -5.65 16.05
CA VAL A 5 0.70 -6.22 15.23
C VAL A 5 1.70 -5.11 14.90
N SER A 6 3.00 -5.35 15.10
CA SER A 6 4.05 -4.37 14.83
C SER A 6 4.34 -4.25 13.33
N GLU A 7 4.80 -3.08 12.88
CA GLU A 7 5.13 -2.72 11.48
C GLU A 7 5.95 -3.77 10.70
N ALA A 8 6.75 -4.58 11.40
CA ALA A 8 7.70 -5.52 10.83
C ALA A 8 7.10 -6.85 10.32
N GLU A 9 5.81 -7.13 10.53
CA GLU A 9 5.22 -8.45 10.22
C GLU A 9 4.34 -8.51 8.98
N ILE A 10 4.17 -7.41 8.23
CA ILE A 10 3.39 -7.45 6.98
C ILE A 10 4.33 -7.73 5.80
N PRO A 11 4.28 -8.93 5.19
CA PRO A 11 5.11 -9.24 4.05
C PRO A 11 4.67 -8.41 2.84
N THR A 12 5.63 -7.85 2.11
CA THR A 12 5.39 -7.04 0.90
C THR A 12 4.52 -7.76 -0.13
N SER A 13 4.68 -9.09 -0.24
CA SER A 13 3.89 -9.95 -1.13
C SER A 13 2.38 -9.87 -0.85
N ASP A 14 1.97 -9.75 0.42
CA ASP A 14 0.55 -9.64 0.78
C ASP A 14 -0.03 -8.28 0.37
N ILE A 15 0.75 -7.21 0.51
CA ILE A 15 0.36 -5.85 0.09
C ILE A 15 0.14 -5.81 -1.43
N VAL A 16 1.07 -6.40 -2.19
CA VAL A 16 1.01 -6.50 -3.66
C VAL A 16 -0.21 -7.29 -4.12
N GLU A 17 -0.52 -8.42 -3.46
CA GLU A 17 -1.67 -9.26 -3.81
C GLU A 17 -3.01 -8.55 -3.56
N VAL A 18 -3.10 -7.78 -2.47
CA VAL A 18 -4.30 -6.99 -2.14
C VAL A 18 -4.56 -5.90 -3.18
N ILE A 19 -3.52 -5.18 -3.62
CA ILE A 19 -3.62 -4.13 -4.64
C ILE A 19 -4.06 -4.75 -5.98
N ARG A 20 -3.47 -5.88 -6.39
CA ARG A 20 -3.85 -6.60 -7.62
C ARG A 20 -5.31 -7.08 -7.62
N ARG A 21 -5.86 -7.43 -6.46
CA ARG A 21 -7.24 -7.94 -6.32
C ARG A 21 -8.28 -6.85 -6.11
N ALA A 22 -7.87 -5.58 -5.98
CA ALA A 22 -8.80 -4.48 -5.82
C ALA A 22 -9.59 -4.26 -7.13
N PRO A 23 -10.90 -3.98 -7.08
CA PRO A 23 -11.75 -3.79 -8.26
C PRO A 23 -11.35 -2.57 -9.12
N GLN A 24 -10.49 -1.70 -8.59
CA GLN A 24 -9.72 -0.70 -9.33
C GLN A 24 -8.26 -0.83 -8.85
N PRO A 25 -7.25 -0.72 -9.74
CA PRO A 25 -5.83 -0.92 -9.39
C PRO A 25 -5.25 0.19 -8.49
N VAL A 26 -6.13 1.02 -7.95
CA VAL A 26 -5.85 2.21 -7.17
C VAL A 26 -6.53 2.03 -5.81
N VAL A 27 -5.74 2.03 -4.75
CA VAL A 27 -6.22 1.89 -3.36
C VAL A 27 -5.86 3.11 -2.55
N ASN A 28 -6.64 3.44 -1.53
CA ASN A 28 -6.28 4.50 -0.59
C ASN A 28 -5.65 3.91 0.68
N THR A 29 -4.92 4.75 1.43
CA THR A 29 -4.24 4.34 2.67
C THR A 29 -5.20 3.72 3.68
N GLY A 30 -6.41 4.27 3.83
CA GLY A 30 -7.41 3.80 4.79
C GLY A 30 -7.86 2.37 4.50
N TYR A 31 -8.14 2.07 3.23
CA TYR A 31 -8.53 0.74 2.78
C TYR A 31 -7.48 -0.33 3.12
N LEU A 32 -6.20 0.00 2.91
CA LEU A 32 -5.10 -0.91 3.26
C LEU A 32 -4.93 -1.02 4.77
N ALA A 33 -4.99 0.10 5.49
CA ALA A 33 -4.88 0.13 6.95
C ALA A 33 -5.94 -0.75 7.63
N GLU A 34 -7.20 -0.64 7.20
CA GLU A 34 -8.30 -1.49 7.68
C GLU A 34 -8.07 -2.97 7.36
N ARG A 35 -7.60 -3.26 6.14
CA ARG A 35 -7.39 -4.64 5.69
C ARG A 35 -6.25 -5.35 6.42
N PHE A 36 -5.19 -4.60 6.76
CA PHE A 36 -4.04 -5.11 7.48
C PHE A 36 -4.12 -4.91 9.00
N GLY A 37 -5.17 -4.26 9.51
CA GLY A 37 -5.37 -4.02 10.93
C GLY A 37 -4.32 -3.11 11.56
N VAL A 38 -3.75 -2.18 10.79
CA VAL A 38 -2.72 -1.25 11.26
C VAL A 38 -3.22 0.19 11.29
N PRO A 39 -2.59 1.07 12.09
CA PRO A 39 -2.88 2.49 12.05
C PRO A 39 -2.64 3.08 10.65
N PRO A 40 -3.50 4.00 10.17
CA PRO A 40 -3.35 4.66 8.88
C PRO A 40 -2.00 5.37 8.70
N GLU A 41 -1.44 5.93 9.77
CA GLU A 41 -0.13 6.58 9.78
C GLU A 41 1.02 5.59 9.50
N ALA A 42 0.98 4.42 10.13
CA ALA A 42 1.98 3.37 9.90
C ALA A 42 1.87 2.80 8.47
N MET A 43 0.65 2.62 7.98
CA MET A 43 0.40 2.21 6.59
C MET A 43 0.90 3.27 5.61
N TYR A 44 0.68 4.56 5.89
CA TYR A 44 1.18 5.65 5.05
C TYR A 44 2.70 5.62 4.95
N GLN A 45 3.41 5.54 6.06
CA GLN A 45 4.89 5.49 6.07
C GLN A 45 5.42 4.28 5.28
N ARG A 46 4.74 3.14 5.39
CA ARG A 46 5.09 1.93 4.64
C ARG A 46 4.91 2.12 3.14
N LEU A 47 3.81 2.74 2.73
CA LEU A 47 3.51 3.00 1.32
C LEU A 47 4.45 4.05 0.72
N GLU A 48 4.77 5.10 1.47
CA GLU A 48 5.76 6.11 1.07
C GLU A 48 7.14 5.47 0.84
N SER A 49 7.59 4.59 1.75
CA SER A 49 8.85 3.84 1.57
C SER A 49 8.86 2.96 0.32
N LEU A 50 7.71 2.39 -0.06
CA LEU A 50 7.57 1.58 -1.28
C LEU A 50 7.58 2.44 -2.55
N THR A 51 7.13 3.69 -2.45
CA THR A 51 7.24 4.66 -3.54
C THR A 51 8.67 5.15 -3.71
N ASP A 52 9.39 5.44 -2.63
CA ASP A 52 10.83 5.74 -2.69
C ASP A 52 11.64 4.58 -3.30
N ALA A 53 11.21 3.34 -3.07
CA ALA A 53 11.81 2.15 -3.69
C ALA A 53 11.37 1.89 -5.15
N GLY A 54 10.49 2.71 -5.72
CA GLY A 54 9.99 2.58 -7.09
C GLY A 54 8.95 1.48 -7.30
N VAL A 55 8.49 0.81 -6.23
CA VAL A 55 7.52 -0.29 -6.31
C VAL A 55 6.09 0.22 -6.50
N LEU A 56 5.78 1.35 -5.87
CA LEU A 56 4.46 1.98 -5.94
C LEU A 56 4.55 3.41 -6.45
N GLU A 57 3.55 3.82 -7.21
CA GLU A 57 3.29 5.23 -7.46
C GLU A 57 2.14 5.70 -6.57
N HIS A 58 2.14 7.00 -6.27
CA HIS A 58 1.07 7.61 -5.51
C HIS A 58 0.67 8.97 -6.06
N MET A 59 -0.59 9.34 -5.79
CA MET A 59 -1.09 10.69 -6.03
C MET A 59 -1.91 11.16 -4.84
N GLU A 60 -1.62 12.39 -4.42
CA GLU A 60 -2.45 13.10 -3.46
C GLU A 60 -3.71 13.62 -4.17
N VAL A 61 -4.88 13.30 -3.63
CA VAL A 61 -6.15 13.84 -4.08
C VAL A 61 -6.55 14.93 -3.10
N GLN A 62 -6.64 16.17 -3.59
CA GLN A 62 -6.93 17.39 -2.83
C GLN A 62 -7.91 17.13 -1.67
N GLU A 63 -7.35 17.14 -0.45
CA GLU A 63 -8.06 17.02 0.84
C GLU A 63 -8.78 15.68 1.09
N ARG A 64 -8.60 14.66 0.24
CA ARG A 64 -9.22 13.33 0.36
C ARG A 64 -8.24 12.20 0.64
N GLY A 65 -6.93 12.48 0.64
CA GLY A 65 -5.87 11.53 0.99
C GLY A 65 -5.08 11.05 -0.21
N HIS A 66 -4.34 9.96 -0.02
CA HIS A 66 -3.41 9.42 -1.02
C HIS A 66 -3.98 8.17 -1.68
N LEU A 67 -3.83 8.12 -2.99
CA LEU A 67 -4.12 6.98 -3.84
C LEU A 67 -2.81 6.32 -4.25
N TRP A 68 -2.77 4.99 -4.24
CA TRP A 68 -1.58 4.16 -4.45
C TRP A 68 -1.87 3.10 -5.50
N TRP A 69 -0.92 2.86 -6.40
CA TRP A 69 -0.96 1.80 -7.42
C TRP A 69 0.45 1.26 -7.72
N GLN A 70 0.54 0.11 -8.39
CA GLN A 70 1.85 -0.44 -8.79
C GLN A 70 2.49 0.37 -9.90
N SER A 71 3.79 0.64 -9.77
CA SER A 71 4.58 1.27 -10.82
C SER A 71 4.71 0.35 -12.04
N LEU A 72 4.46 0.87 -13.24
CA LEU A 72 4.59 0.13 -14.50
C LEU A 72 6.02 -0.39 -14.76
N GLU A 73 7.05 0.23 -14.16
CA GLU A 73 8.45 -0.19 -14.30
C GLU A 73 8.72 -1.54 -13.59
N THR A 74 7.96 -1.90 -12.56
CA THR A 74 8.09 -3.20 -11.88
C THR A 74 7.46 -4.34 -12.71
N GLU A 75 6.53 -4.05 -13.62
CA GLU A 75 5.91 -5.08 -14.46
C GLU A 75 6.85 -5.64 -15.56
N LEU A 76 7.99 -4.98 -15.83
CA LEU A 76 8.93 -5.37 -16.89
C LEU A 76 10.04 -6.33 -16.46
N ASP A 77 10.21 -6.59 -15.16
CA ASP A 77 11.23 -7.54 -14.65
C ASP A 77 10.67 -8.97 -14.45
N GLU A 78 9.34 -9.16 -14.56
CA GLU A 78 8.68 -10.47 -14.42
C GLU A 78 8.36 -11.18 -15.76
N TYR A 79 8.96 -10.78 -16.90
CA TYR A 79 8.73 -11.40 -18.22
C TYR A 79 9.99 -11.92 -18.93
#